data_AF-A0A8H5JLK3-F1
#
_entry.id   AF-A0A8H5JLK3-F1
#
_cell.length_a   1.000
_cell.length_b   1.000
_cell.length_c   1.000
_cell.angle_alpha   90.00
_cell.angle_beta   90.00
_cell.angle_gamma   90.00
#
_symmetry.space_group_name_H-M   'P 1'
#
loop_
_entity.id
_entity.type
_entity.pdbx_description
1 polymer ?
#
loop_
_entity_poly.entity_id
_entity_poly.type
_entity_poly.pdbx_seq_one_letter_code
_entity_poly.pdbx_strand_id
1 'polypeptide(L)'
;MSSELYQQLTAPNGVIYNQPLGLFINNEWRRSKAEELISFVSPIDESEIVKVHAGGEEDIVNGFGSKAGAALTAHMNVDKIAFDGSTATGREPTAVNGKGFFIEPTIFTDALDDMKIYREEIFGPVAIISPFKTEDEAVRRANDTIYGLGAAIFTQDITQAHLIANKIEAGMVWINSGNDSDFRIPFGGVKQSGIGHQMPYRKID
;
A
#
# COMPACT_ATOMS: atom_id res chain seq x y z
N MET A 1 -13.40 -41.84 1.43
CA MET A 1 -12.65 -41.45 2.65
C MET A 1 -12.39 -39.96 2.57
N SER A 2 -13.25 -39.18 3.21
CA SER A 2 -13.07 -37.73 3.39
C SER A 2 -11.74 -37.52 4.14
N SER A 3 -10.75 -36.95 3.46
CA SER A 3 -9.59 -36.40 4.15
C SER A 3 -10.06 -35.25 5.04
N GLU A 4 -9.42 -35.02 6.19
CA GLU A 4 -9.82 -33.97 7.15
C GLU A 4 -9.93 -32.55 6.54
N LEU A 5 -9.38 -32.34 5.34
CA LEU A 5 -9.37 -31.05 4.64
C LEU A 5 -10.26 -31.00 3.40
N TYR A 6 -11.00 -32.06 3.06
CA TYR A 6 -11.85 -32.06 1.88
C TYR A 6 -13.20 -32.71 2.17
N GLN A 7 -14.27 -32.07 1.70
CA GLN A 7 -15.62 -32.61 1.74
C GLN A 7 -16.18 -32.77 0.33
N GLN A 8 -16.76 -33.93 0.04
CA GLN A 8 -17.46 -34.15 -1.21
C GLN A 8 -18.84 -33.50 -1.14
N LEU A 9 -19.13 -32.62 -2.10
CA LEU A 9 -20.42 -31.96 -2.28
C LEU A 9 -21.04 -32.42 -3.60
N THR A 10 -22.36 -32.50 -3.61
CA THR A 10 -23.15 -32.80 -4.81
C THR A 10 -23.97 -31.56 -5.14
N ALA A 11 -23.75 -30.98 -6.31
CA ALA A 11 -24.54 -29.85 -6.77
C ALA A 11 -25.95 -30.30 -7.22
N PRO A 12 -26.95 -29.40 -7.27
CA PRO A 12 -28.31 -29.74 -7.68
C PRO A 12 -28.42 -30.40 -9.07
N ASN A 13 -27.47 -30.12 -9.96
CA ASN A 13 -27.37 -30.73 -11.30
C ASN A 13 -26.68 -32.11 -11.30
N GLY A 14 -26.40 -32.71 -10.13
CA GLY A 14 -25.77 -34.01 -9.99
C GLY A 14 -24.25 -34.01 -10.07
N VAL A 15 -23.60 -32.86 -10.33
CA VAL A 15 -22.14 -32.77 -10.39
C VAL A 15 -21.53 -32.93 -9.01
N ILE A 16 -20.55 -33.82 -8.89
CA ILE A 16 -19.81 -34.06 -7.65
C ILE A 16 -18.55 -33.18 -7.65
N TYR A 17 -18.32 -32.45 -6.55
CA TYR A 17 -17.18 -31.58 -6.34
C TYR A 17 -16.52 -31.86 -4.99
N ASN A 18 -15.20 -31.99 -4.97
CA ASN A 18 -14.45 -32.14 -3.73
C ASN A 18 -14.00 -30.76 -3.25
N GLN A 19 -14.72 -30.21 -2.28
CA GLN A 19 -14.48 -28.89 -1.72
C GLN A 19 -13.32 -28.95 -0.71
N PRO A 20 -12.23 -28.20 -0.93
CA PRO A 20 -11.21 -28.00 0.09
C PRO A 20 -11.79 -27.14 1.23
N LEU A 21 -11.48 -27.54 2.47
CA LEU A 21 -11.97 -26.92 3.69
C LEU A 21 -10.90 -26.04 4.37
N GLY A 22 -9.62 -26.24 4.05
CA GLY A 22 -8.50 -25.53 4.67
C GLY A 22 -8.21 -24.15 4.06
N LEU A 23 -7.17 -23.50 4.56
CA LEU A 23 -6.56 -22.31 3.97
C LEU A 23 -5.59 -22.71 2.85
N PHE A 24 -5.53 -21.96 1.76
CA PHE A 24 -4.55 -22.20 0.70
C PHE A 24 -3.28 -21.39 0.94
N ILE A 25 -2.24 -22.02 1.49
CA ILE A 25 -0.99 -21.37 1.88
C ILE A 25 0.20 -22.14 1.32
N ASN A 26 1.13 -21.45 0.64
CA ASN A 26 2.33 -22.03 0.04
C ASN A 26 2.02 -23.18 -0.93
N ASN A 27 1.01 -23.00 -1.79
CA ASN A 27 0.55 -24.00 -2.79
C ASN A 27 -0.01 -25.30 -2.19
N GLU A 28 -0.35 -25.32 -0.91
CA GLU A 28 -0.95 -26.47 -0.24
C GLU A 28 -2.18 -26.03 0.58
N TRP A 29 -3.17 -26.90 0.65
CA TRP A 29 -4.31 -26.72 1.56
C TRP A 29 -3.88 -27.11 2.97
N ARG A 30 -4.00 -26.18 3.93
CA ARG A 30 -3.60 -26.36 5.33
C ARG A 30 -4.76 -26.10 6.26
N ARG A 31 -4.77 -26.75 7.42
CA ARG A 31 -5.72 -26.45 8.50
C ARG A 31 -5.41 -25.07 9.08
N SER A 32 -6.45 -24.30 9.42
CA SER A 32 -6.30 -23.08 10.22
C SER A 32 -5.76 -23.44 11.60
N LYS A 33 -4.76 -22.69 12.06
CA LYS A 33 -4.24 -22.72 13.43
C LYS A 33 -5.20 -22.03 14.41
N ALA A 34 -6.05 -21.13 13.92
CA ALA A 34 -7.08 -20.47 14.71
C ALA A 34 -8.27 -21.39 15.04
N GLU A 35 -8.38 -22.53 14.35
CA GLU A 35 -9.45 -23.54 14.51
C GLU A 35 -10.88 -23.00 14.34
N GLU A 36 -11.05 -21.76 13.91
CA GLU A 36 -12.36 -21.16 13.66
C GLU A 36 -12.91 -21.66 12.32
N LEU A 37 -14.23 -21.86 12.26
CA LEU A 37 -14.94 -22.32 11.07
C LEU A 37 -16.02 -21.34 10.66
N ILE A 38 -16.17 -21.14 9.35
CA ILE A 38 -17.23 -20.34 8.74
C ILE A 38 -18.21 -21.27 8.04
N SER A 39 -19.48 -21.17 8.41
CA SER A 39 -20.56 -21.94 7.79
C SER A 39 -20.99 -21.29 6.48
N PHE A 40 -21.03 -22.10 5.42
CA PHE A 40 -21.73 -21.77 4.18
C PHE A 40 -23.11 -22.39 4.22
N VAL A 41 -24.12 -21.54 4.11
CA VAL A 41 -25.53 -21.93 4.16
C VAL A 41 -26.16 -21.76 2.79
N SER A 42 -27.10 -22.65 2.45
CA SER A 42 -27.86 -22.58 1.22
C SER A 42 -28.75 -21.34 1.25
N PRO A 43 -28.76 -20.51 0.20
CA PRO A 43 -29.62 -19.33 0.16
C PRO A 43 -31.11 -19.68 -0.04
N ILE A 44 -31.43 -20.95 -0.31
CA ILE A 44 -32.82 -21.40 -0.60
C ILE A 44 -33.55 -21.79 0.70
N ASP A 45 -32.90 -22.55 1.56
CA ASP A 45 -33.50 -23.17 2.75
C ASP A 45 -32.70 -22.94 4.04
N GLU A 46 -31.65 -22.10 3.97
CA GLU A 46 -30.76 -21.78 5.10
C GLU A 46 -30.07 -23.00 5.73
N SER A 47 -30.15 -24.17 5.08
CA SER A 47 -29.46 -25.36 5.55
C SER A 47 -27.94 -25.18 5.41
N GLU A 48 -27.19 -25.71 6.36
CA GLU A 48 -25.74 -25.70 6.29
C GLU A 48 -25.25 -26.65 5.18
N ILE A 49 -24.48 -26.12 4.22
CA ILE A 49 -23.87 -26.89 3.14
C ILE A 49 -22.52 -27.44 3.60
N VAL A 50 -21.63 -26.56 4.09
CA VAL A 50 -20.27 -26.92 4.53
C VAL A 50 -19.71 -25.89 5.49
N LYS A 51 -18.76 -26.31 6.32
CA LYS A 51 -17.91 -25.44 7.14
C LYS A 51 -16.49 -25.42 6.59
N VAL A 52 -15.91 -24.23 6.42
CA VAL A 52 -14.50 -24.06 6.03
C VAL A 52 -13.71 -23.38 7.13
N HIS A 53 -12.40 -23.59 7.17
CA HIS A 53 -11.49 -22.92 8.09
C HIS A 53 -11.41 -21.41 7.83
N ALA A 54 -11.56 -20.61 8.88
CA ALA A 54 -11.24 -19.19 8.88
C ALA A 54 -9.76 -18.99 9.19
N GLY A 55 -9.11 -18.05 8.50
CA GLY A 55 -7.73 -17.66 8.78
C GLY A 55 -7.67 -16.64 9.91
N GLY A 56 -6.86 -16.92 10.93
CA GLY A 56 -6.52 -15.97 12.00
C GLY A 56 -5.13 -15.35 11.80
N GLU A 57 -4.75 -14.43 12.70
CA GLU A 57 -3.44 -13.77 12.71
C GLU A 57 -2.27 -14.79 12.72
N GLU A 58 -2.46 -15.91 13.42
CA GLU A 58 -1.50 -17.01 13.54
C GLU A 58 -1.31 -17.82 12.25
N ASP A 59 -2.24 -17.73 11.30
CA ASP A 59 -2.13 -18.34 9.97
C ASP A 59 -1.35 -17.48 8.99
N ILE A 60 -1.02 -16.23 9.37
CA ILE A 60 -0.20 -15.35 8.56
C ILE A 60 1.21 -15.93 8.45
N VAL A 61 1.56 -16.33 7.23
CA VAL A 61 2.93 -16.71 6.90
C VAL A 61 3.71 -15.42 6.68
N ASN A 62 4.48 -15.04 7.69
CA ASN A 62 5.44 -13.95 7.53
C ASN A 62 6.38 -14.30 6.38
N GLY A 63 6.38 -13.47 5.34
CA GLY A 63 7.30 -13.61 4.22
C GLY A 63 8.75 -13.36 4.66
N PHE A 64 9.66 -13.34 3.71
CA PHE A 64 11.07 -13.06 3.96
C PHE A 64 11.34 -11.62 4.40
N GLY A 65 10.36 -10.81 4.85
CA GLY A 65 10.54 -9.40 5.17
C GLY A 65 11.76 -9.11 6.05
N SER A 66 12.05 -9.96 7.05
CA SER A 66 13.28 -9.85 7.85
C SER A 66 14.56 -10.14 7.06
N LYS A 67 14.57 -11.18 6.22
CA LYS A 67 15.72 -11.57 5.39
C LYS A 67 15.93 -10.62 4.20
N ALA A 68 14.86 -10.24 3.51
CA ALA A 68 14.83 -9.24 2.45
C ALA A 68 15.24 -7.87 2.99
N GLY A 69 14.70 -7.46 4.15
CA GLY A 69 15.10 -6.23 4.83
C GLY A 69 16.59 -6.22 5.16
N ALA A 70 17.12 -7.28 5.80
CA ALA A 70 18.54 -7.39 6.12
C ALA A 70 19.43 -7.43 4.87
N ALA A 71 19.00 -8.13 3.82
CA ALA A 71 19.74 -8.21 2.56
C ALA A 71 19.76 -6.85 1.85
N LEU A 72 18.64 -6.13 1.84
CA LEU A 72 18.52 -4.77 1.32
C LEU A 72 19.43 -3.82 2.11
N THR A 73 19.39 -3.82 3.45
CA THR A 73 20.24 -2.96 4.30
C THR A 73 21.73 -3.24 4.19
N ALA A 74 22.14 -4.45 3.83
CA ALA A 74 23.54 -4.84 3.73
C ALA A 74 24.12 -4.77 2.31
N HIS A 75 23.30 -4.47 1.29
CA HIS A 75 23.73 -4.58 -0.10
C HIS A 75 24.57 -3.36 -0.53
N MET A 76 25.79 -3.59 -1.02
CA MET A 76 26.76 -2.52 -1.31
C MET A 76 26.32 -1.51 -2.39
N ASN A 77 25.42 -1.90 -3.28
CA ASN A 77 24.83 -1.03 -4.32
C ASN A 77 23.50 -0.41 -3.90
N VAL A 78 23.05 -0.64 -2.66
CA VAL A 78 21.91 0.07 -2.09
C VAL A 78 22.48 1.25 -1.32
N ASP A 79 22.48 2.41 -1.97
CA ASP A 79 23.15 3.60 -1.44
C ASP A 79 22.43 4.20 -0.21
N LYS A 80 21.14 3.91 -0.06
CA LYS A 80 20.31 4.39 1.06
C LYS A 80 19.07 3.54 1.27
N ILE A 81 18.76 3.26 2.54
CA ILE A 81 17.47 2.75 3.00
C ILE A 81 17.10 3.63 4.17
N ALA A 82 16.05 4.42 4.02
CA ALA A 82 15.59 5.31 5.06
C ALA A 82 14.32 4.73 5.67
N PHE A 83 14.33 4.57 6.98
CA PHE A 83 13.12 4.50 7.78
C PHE A 83 13.35 5.39 8.99
N ASP A 84 12.42 6.34 9.09
CA ASP A 84 12.18 7.50 9.95
C ASP A 84 13.14 7.83 11.15
N GLY A 85 13.44 9.10 11.38
CA GLY A 85 13.27 9.88 12.62
C GLY A 85 14.13 11.14 12.67
N SER A 86 13.97 12.01 13.68
CA SER A 86 14.72 13.28 13.77
C SER A 86 16.24 13.07 13.91
N THR A 87 17.05 14.12 13.70
CA THR A 87 18.51 14.09 13.86
C THR A 87 18.99 13.56 15.22
N ALA A 88 18.12 13.46 16.24
CA ALA A 88 18.41 12.75 17.49
C ALA A 88 17.54 11.52 17.79
N THR A 89 16.38 11.33 17.14
CA THR A 89 15.37 10.29 17.46
C THR A 89 15.16 9.23 16.37
N GLY A 90 15.83 9.34 15.21
CA GLY A 90 15.64 8.42 14.08
C GLY A 90 16.80 7.52 13.69
N ARG A 91 17.75 7.27 14.60
CA ARG A 91 18.91 6.44 14.29
C ARG A 91 18.68 4.94 14.44
N GLU A 92 17.65 4.53 15.17
CA GLU A 92 17.44 3.15 15.58
C GLU A 92 15.94 2.79 15.53
N PRO A 93 15.55 1.70 14.84
CA PRO A 93 14.22 1.08 14.97
C PRO A 93 13.89 0.74 16.43
N THR A 94 12.74 1.18 16.91
CA THR A 94 12.27 0.87 18.26
C THR A 94 11.36 -0.35 18.22
N ALA A 95 11.67 -1.35 19.04
CA ALA A 95 10.77 -2.48 19.24
C ALA A 95 9.60 -2.07 20.15
N VAL A 96 8.37 -2.20 19.68
CA VAL A 96 7.19 -2.09 20.54
C VAL A 96 6.96 -3.48 21.14
N ASN A 97 7.04 -3.61 22.46
CA ASN A 97 6.97 -4.91 23.17
C ASN A 97 8.04 -5.94 22.72
N GLY A 98 9.24 -5.49 22.33
CA GLY A 98 10.34 -6.39 21.94
C GLY A 98 10.17 -7.05 20.57
N LYS A 99 9.17 -6.67 19.77
CA LYS A 99 8.91 -7.19 18.42
C LYS A 99 8.72 -6.05 17.42
N GLY A 100 9.15 -6.26 16.18
CA GLY A 100 8.87 -5.37 15.04
C GLY A 100 9.92 -4.28 14.76
N PHE A 101 9.78 -3.63 13.60
CA PHE A 101 10.62 -2.54 13.12
C PHE A 101 9.76 -1.26 13.07
N PHE A 102 9.45 -0.71 14.25
CA PHE A 102 8.67 0.52 14.37
C PHE A 102 9.57 1.71 14.53
N ILE A 103 9.08 2.85 14.05
CA ILE A 103 9.73 4.11 14.28
C ILE A 103 8.64 5.19 14.44
N GLU A 104 9.00 6.34 14.99
CA GLU A 104 8.09 7.39 15.41
C GLU A 104 7.75 8.41 14.29
N PRO A 105 6.45 8.69 14.01
CA PRO A 105 6.09 9.69 12.99
C PRO A 105 6.85 11.02 13.14
N THR A 106 7.52 11.46 12.08
CA THR A 106 8.44 12.61 12.15
C THR A 106 8.03 13.76 11.24
N ILE A 107 8.09 15.00 11.75
CA ILE A 107 7.81 16.21 10.98
C ILE A 107 9.04 17.13 10.98
N PHE A 108 9.51 17.53 9.79
CA PHE A 108 10.47 18.62 9.61
C PHE A 108 9.74 19.90 9.22
N THR A 109 10.08 21.02 9.86
CA THR A 109 9.39 22.32 9.67
C THR A 109 10.29 23.40 9.04
N ASP A 110 11.61 23.15 8.96
CA ASP A 110 12.61 24.12 8.46
C ASP A 110 13.53 23.49 7.38
N ALA A 111 12.98 22.66 6.50
CA ALA A 111 13.76 22.08 5.42
C ALA A 111 13.98 23.12 4.30
N LEU A 112 15.23 23.36 3.92
CA LEU A 112 15.57 24.16 2.74
C LEU A 112 15.39 23.33 1.47
N ASP A 113 15.05 23.99 0.37
CA ASP A 113 14.69 23.33 -0.89
C ASP A 113 15.83 22.48 -1.49
N ASP A 114 17.10 22.80 -1.21
CA ASP A 114 18.28 22.06 -1.66
C ASP A 114 18.70 20.90 -0.73
N MET A 115 18.05 20.76 0.44
CA MET A 115 18.41 19.68 1.38
C MET A 115 17.98 18.32 0.81
N LYS A 116 18.80 17.30 1.07
CA LYS A 116 18.51 15.92 0.62
C LYS A 116 17.15 15.40 1.08
N ILE A 117 16.77 15.71 2.32
CA ILE A 117 15.47 15.34 2.89
C ILE A 117 14.31 15.91 2.08
N TYR A 118 14.47 17.08 1.45
CA TYR A 118 13.46 17.72 0.60
C TYR A 118 13.43 17.15 -0.82
N ARG A 119 14.60 16.76 -1.34
CA ARG A 119 14.78 16.34 -2.74
C ARG A 119 14.54 14.85 -3.00
N GLU A 120 14.84 14.01 -2.02
CA GLU A 120 14.82 12.55 -2.17
C GLU A 120 13.58 11.94 -1.49
N GLU A 121 13.09 10.84 -2.04
CA GLU A 121 11.97 10.10 -1.48
C GLU A 121 12.39 9.36 -0.20
N ILE A 122 11.65 9.59 0.89
CA ILE A 122 11.95 9.01 2.23
C ILE A 122 11.25 7.65 2.41
N PHE A 123 10.07 7.44 1.79
CA PHE A 123 9.32 6.17 1.81
C PHE A 123 9.02 5.61 3.22
N GLY A 124 8.74 6.52 4.17
CA GLY A 124 8.42 6.23 5.56
C GLY A 124 7.50 7.29 6.16
N PRO A 125 7.10 7.16 7.43
CA PRO A 125 6.18 8.07 8.11
C PRO A 125 6.85 9.40 8.50
N VAL A 126 7.40 10.11 7.50
CA VAL A 126 8.09 11.38 7.63
C VAL A 126 7.41 12.40 6.73
N ALA A 127 7.11 13.57 7.27
CA ALA A 127 6.56 14.69 6.51
C ALA A 127 7.47 15.91 6.59
N ILE A 128 7.48 16.71 5.52
CA ILE A 128 8.11 18.02 5.49
C ILE A 128 7.02 19.07 5.33
N ILE A 129 7.01 20.05 6.22
CA ILE A 129 6.13 21.21 6.12
C ILE A 129 6.99 22.41 5.80
N SER A 130 6.70 23.04 4.66
CA SER A 130 7.41 24.23 4.23
C SER A 130 6.40 25.34 3.92
N PRO A 131 6.51 26.52 4.55
CA PRO A 131 5.61 27.63 4.28
C PRO A 131 5.91 28.25 2.92
N PHE A 132 4.88 28.78 2.26
CA PHE A 132 4.98 29.56 1.02
C PHE A 132 4.18 30.85 1.16
N LYS A 133 4.52 31.89 0.40
CA LYS A 133 3.82 33.19 0.47
C LYS A 133 2.84 33.42 -0.65
N THR A 134 3.14 32.88 -1.84
CA THR A 134 2.32 33.11 -3.04
C THR A 134 1.96 31.80 -3.73
N GLU A 135 0.87 31.79 -4.47
CA GLU A 135 0.45 30.64 -5.27
C GLU A 135 1.53 30.24 -6.30
N ASP A 136 2.08 31.22 -7.01
CA ASP A 136 3.15 30.98 -7.99
C ASP A 136 4.39 30.36 -7.33
N GLU A 137 4.75 30.81 -6.13
CA GLU A 137 5.82 30.18 -5.35
C GLU A 137 5.50 28.73 -5.01
N ALA A 138 4.30 28.43 -4.52
CA ALA A 138 3.87 27.06 -4.21
C ALA A 138 3.94 26.15 -5.44
N VAL A 139 3.44 26.59 -6.60
CA VAL A 139 3.49 25.81 -7.85
C VAL A 139 4.94 25.57 -8.28
N ARG A 140 5.79 26.62 -8.26
CA ARG A 140 7.21 26.47 -8.63
C ARG A 140 7.91 25.45 -7.72
N ARG A 141 7.67 25.51 -6.42
CA ARG A 141 8.28 24.59 -5.44
C ARG A 141 7.77 23.16 -5.58
N ALA A 142 6.46 22.97 -5.79
CA ALA A 142 5.88 21.65 -6.03
C ALA A 142 6.44 20.99 -7.30
N ASN A 143 6.73 21.77 -8.35
CA ASN A 143 7.32 21.27 -9.59
C ASN A 143 8.85 21.14 -9.55
N ASP A 144 9.52 21.76 -8.57
CA ASP A 144 10.98 21.71 -8.41
C ASP A 144 11.37 20.38 -7.74
N THR A 145 11.18 19.31 -8.49
CA THR A 145 11.54 17.94 -8.14
C THR A 145 11.69 17.10 -9.40
N ILE A 146 12.53 16.07 -9.33
CA ILE A 146 12.71 15.08 -10.39
C ILE A 146 11.55 14.06 -10.44
N TYR A 147 10.68 14.05 -9.43
CA TYR A 147 9.50 13.18 -9.35
C TYR A 147 8.23 13.90 -9.80
N GLY A 148 7.14 13.16 -9.95
CA GLY A 148 5.86 13.69 -10.41
C GLY A 148 4.77 12.61 -10.47
N LEU A 149 4.56 11.91 -9.36
CA LEU A 149 3.56 10.84 -9.29
C LEU A 149 2.17 11.40 -8.93
N GLY A 150 2.07 11.98 -7.74
CA GLY A 150 0.83 12.49 -7.17
C GLY A 150 1.05 13.84 -6.50
N ALA A 151 0.00 14.66 -6.48
CA ALA A 151 -0.05 15.93 -5.76
C ALA A 151 -1.44 16.15 -5.18
N ALA A 152 -1.54 16.87 -4.07
CA ALA A 152 -2.81 17.22 -3.44
C ALA A 152 -2.90 18.73 -3.24
N ILE A 153 -4.08 19.31 -3.48
CA ILE A 153 -4.36 20.74 -3.29
C ILE A 153 -5.55 20.85 -2.35
N PHE A 154 -5.38 21.57 -1.23
CA PHE A 154 -6.45 21.83 -0.28
C PHE A 154 -6.80 23.32 -0.30
N THR A 155 -8.01 23.64 -0.74
CA THR A 155 -8.53 25.02 -0.77
C THR A 155 -10.06 25.02 -0.83
N GLN A 156 -10.67 26.09 -0.33
CA GLN A 156 -12.11 26.33 -0.46
C GLN A 156 -12.48 26.89 -1.85
N ASP A 157 -11.53 27.48 -2.58
CA ASP A 157 -11.76 28.03 -3.92
C ASP A 157 -11.50 26.97 -5.00
N ILE A 158 -12.58 26.41 -5.55
CA ILE A 158 -12.49 25.35 -6.55
C ILE A 158 -11.96 25.85 -7.90
N THR A 159 -12.21 27.10 -8.26
CA THR A 159 -11.64 27.70 -9.48
C THR A 159 -10.13 27.78 -9.35
N GLN A 160 -9.65 28.25 -8.21
CA GLN A 160 -8.23 28.26 -7.89
C GLN A 160 -7.65 26.84 -7.92
N ALA A 161 -8.33 25.87 -7.31
CA ALA A 161 -7.87 24.47 -7.28
C ALA A 161 -7.65 23.90 -8.69
N HIS A 162 -8.60 24.08 -9.62
CA HIS A 162 -8.46 23.62 -10.99
C HIS A 162 -7.35 24.35 -11.76
N LEU A 163 -7.17 25.66 -11.54
CA LEU A 163 -6.10 26.42 -12.18
C LEU A 163 -4.72 25.97 -11.71
N ILE A 164 -4.56 25.73 -10.40
CA ILE A 164 -3.31 25.20 -9.84
C ILE A 164 -3.08 23.78 -10.33
N ALA A 165 -4.09 22.90 -10.31
CA ALA A 165 -3.98 21.52 -10.77
C ALA A 165 -3.43 21.42 -12.20
N ASN A 166 -3.87 22.27 -13.12
CA ASN A 166 -3.37 22.31 -14.49
C ASN A 166 -1.89 22.76 -14.61
N LYS A 167 -1.33 23.41 -13.58
CA LYS A 167 0.07 23.87 -13.54
C LYS A 167 1.01 22.89 -12.84
N ILE A 168 0.48 21.90 -12.12
CA ILE A 168 1.29 20.89 -11.41
C ILE A 168 1.73 19.81 -12.38
N GLU A 169 3.02 19.47 -12.36
CA GLU A 169 3.67 18.45 -13.18
C GLU A 169 3.66 17.09 -12.46
N ALA A 170 2.47 16.51 -12.29
CA ALA A 170 2.26 15.19 -11.71
C ALA A 170 1.22 14.43 -12.52
N GLY A 171 1.28 13.09 -12.53
CA GLY A 171 0.29 12.29 -13.24
C GLY A 171 -1.06 12.22 -12.54
N MET A 172 -1.09 12.41 -11.21
CA MET A 172 -2.30 12.50 -10.40
C MET A 172 -2.34 13.81 -9.61
N VAL A 173 -3.45 14.53 -9.67
CA VAL A 173 -3.70 15.73 -8.83
C VAL A 173 -5.05 15.61 -8.14
N TRP A 174 -5.03 15.52 -6.82
CA TRP A 174 -6.23 15.46 -5.97
C TRP A 174 -6.61 16.85 -5.46
N ILE A 175 -7.90 17.17 -5.46
CA ILE A 175 -8.44 18.42 -4.92
C ILE A 175 -9.26 18.10 -3.68
N ASN A 176 -8.87 18.65 -2.53
CA ASN A 176 -9.48 18.42 -1.22
C ASN A 176 -9.54 16.93 -0.81
N SER A 177 -8.65 16.11 -1.36
CA SER A 177 -8.46 14.70 -1.03
C SER A 177 -7.00 14.31 -1.24
N GLY A 178 -6.62 13.10 -0.88
CA GLY A 178 -5.25 12.64 -1.00
C GLY A 178 -5.18 11.13 -1.16
N ASN A 179 -4.34 10.65 -2.08
CA ASN A 179 -4.03 9.24 -2.28
C ASN A 179 -5.24 8.35 -2.66
N ASP A 180 -6.29 8.92 -3.24
CA ASP A 180 -7.40 8.13 -3.77
C ASP A 180 -6.97 7.41 -5.05
N SER A 181 -7.23 6.11 -5.12
CA SER A 181 -7.04 5.30 -6.33
C SER A 181 -8.34 4.58 -6.69
N ASP A 182 -8.64 4.51 -7.98
CA ASP A 182 -9.80 3.79 -8.51
C ASP A 182 -9.38 3.06 -9.78
N PHE A 183 -9.81 1.80 -9.92
CA PHE A 183 -9.46 0.97 -11.08
C PHE A 183 -9.92 1.55 -12.43
N ARG A 184 -10.85 2.52 -12.42
CA ARG A 184 -11.37 3.22 -13.62
C ARG A 184 -10.50 4.40 -14.05
N ILE A 185 -9.58 4.86 -13.21
CA ILE A 185 -8.75 6.03 -13.46
C ILE A 185 -7.30 5.56 -13.65
N PRO A 186 -6.59 6.03 -14.69
CA PRO A 186 -5.19 5.68 -14.87
C PRO A 186 -4.34 6.24 -13.74
N PHE A 187 -3.41 5.42 -13.27
CA PHE A 187 -2.45 5.73 -12.23
C PHE A 187 -1.04 5.68 -12.83
N GLY A 188 -0.36 6.80 -12.82
CA GLY A 188 0.99 6.91 -13.37
C GLY A 188 1.56 8.27 -13.03
N GLY A 189 2.86 8.41 -13.20
CA GLY A 189 3.56 9.67 -12.99
C GLY A 189 4.24 10.16 -14.26
N VAL A 190 4.91 11.29 -14.11
CA VAL A 190 5.80 11.87 -15.12
C VAL A 190 7.23 11.96 -14.57
N LYS A 191 8.18 12.42 -15.38
CA LYS A 191 9.60 12.57 -15.00
C LYS A 191 10.21 11.22 -14.56
N GLN A 192 10.88 11.16 -13.41
CA GLN A 192 11.47 9.92 -12.90
C GLN A 192 10.48 9.03 -12.12
N SER A 193 9.21 9.43 -11.98
CA SER A 193 8.18 8.58 -11.35
C SER A 193 7.69 7.43 -12.23
N GLY A 194 8.18 7.33 -13.47
CA GLY A 194 7.89 6.22 -14.37
C GLY A 194 7.49 6.66 -15.77
N ILE A 195 7.40 5.69 -16.67
CA ILE A 195 6.87 5.85 -18.03
C ILE A 195 5.69 4.89 -18.18
N GLY A 196 4.54 5.41 -18.61
CA GLY A 196 3.31 4.62 -18.75
C GLY A 196 2.32 4.86 -17.61
N HIS A 197 1.16 4.21 -17.71
CA HIS A 197 0.09 4.29 -16.73
C HIS A 197 -0.39 2.86 -16.41
N GLN A 198 -0.61 2.57 -15.13
CA GLN A 198 -1.31 1.38 -14.65
C GLN A 198 -2.79 1.71 -14.46
N MET A 199 -3.68 0.75 -14.72
CA MET A 199 -5.14 0.91 -14.62
C MET A 199 -5.77 1.87 -15.66
N PRO A 200 -7.04 1.66 -16.03
CA PRO A 200 -7.46 0.49 -16.82
C PRO A 200 -6.87 0.50 -18.25
N TYR A 201 -6.96 -0.67 -18.89
CA TYR A 201 -6.65 -0.98 -20.29
C TYR A 201 -6.71 0.21 -21.24
N ARG A 202 -5.55 0.81 -21.57
CA ARG A 202 -5.42 1.48 -22.87
C ARG A 202 -5.53 0.36 -23.89
N LYS A 203 -6.63 0.29 -24.63
CA LYS A 203 -6.61 -0.40 -25.94
C LYS A 203 -5.32 0.05 -26.62
N ILE A 204 -4.41 -0.91 -26.83
CA ILE A 204 -3.36 -0.79 -27.84
C ILE A 204 -4.16 -0.70 -29.15
N ASP A 205 -4.32 0.51 -29.67
CA ASP A 205 -4.72 0.72 -31.06
C ASP A 205 -3.54 0.37 -31.98
#